data_AF-A0A2N3V4E9-F1
#
_entry.id   AF-A0A2N3V4E9-F1
#
_cell.length_a   1.000
_cell.length_b   1.000
_cell.length_c   1.000
_cell.angle_alpha   90.00
_cell.angle_beta   90.00
_cell.angle_gamma   90.00
#
_symmetry.space_group_name_H-M   'P 1'
#
loop_
_entity.id
_entity.type
_entity.pdbx_description
1 polymer ?
#
loop_
_entity_poly.entity_id
_entity_poly.type
_entity_poly.pdbx_seq_one_letter_code
_entity_poly.pdbx_strand_id
1 'polypeptide(L)'
;MPSEAVADPVTDLLCSSGSSQFCPPPPPPPPPPPGSDCHSSYDPCVPITSDVDCEGGGGNGPVYTGPVRVIGPDEYGLDSDGNGLGCEAS
;
A
#
# COMPACT_ATOMS: atom_id res chain seq x y z
N MET A 1 22.99 -28.43 5.21
CA MET A 1 24.21 -27.80 5.74
C MET A 1 23.92 -26.31 5.83
N PRO A 2 23.68 -25.75 7.03
CA PRO A 2 23.54 -24.30 7.15
C PRO A 2 24.95 -23.69 7.15
N SER A 3 25.21 -22.79 6.18
CA SER A 3 26.33 -21.86 6.27
C SER A 3 26.04 -20.92 7.44
N GLU A 4 26.52 -21.28 8.62
CA GLU A 4 26.66 -20.33 9.70
C GLU A 4 27.69 -19.31 9.25
N ALA A 5 27.20 -18.10 8.94
CA ALA A 5 28.03 -16.92 8.85
C ALA A 5 28.62 -16.68 10.24
N VAL A 6 29.77 -17.32 10.52
CA VAL A 6 30.67 -16.83 11.55
C VAL A 6 31.08 -15.44 11.10
N ALA A 7 30.67 -14.41 11.85
CA ALA A 7 31.15 -13.06 11.62
C ALA A 7 32.67 -13.08 11.84
N ASP A 8 33.45 -13.02 10.75
CA ASP A 8 34.88 -12.89 10.85
C ASP A 8 35.21 -11.60 11.64
N PRO A 9 36.10 -11.64 12.66
CA PRO A 9 36.46 -10.46 13.45
C PRO A 9 37.06 -9.35 12.58
N VAL A 10 37.59 -9.71 11.40
CA VAL A 10 38.07 -8.77 10.40
C VAL A 10 36.92 -7.96 9.79
N THR A 11 35.78 -8.57 9.50
CA THR A 11 34.62 -7.91 8.90
C THR A 11 34.00 -6.90 9.87
N ASP A 12 33.91 -7.24 11.15
CA ASP A 12 33.38 -6.35 12.20
C ASP A 12 34.28 -5.11 12.41
N LEU A 13 35.60 -5.31 12.42
CA LEU A 13 36.57 -4.22 12.51
C LEU A 13 36.51 -3.29 11.28
N LEU A 14 36.29 -3.83 10.08
CA LEU A 14 36.17 -3.06 8.85
C LEU A 14 34.86 -2.25 8.80
N CYS A 15 33.75 -2.79 9.31
CA CYS A 15 32.51 -2.03 9.46
C CYS A 15 32.71 -0.89 10.48
N SER A 16 33.36 -1.16 11.62
CA SER A 16 33.65 -0.16 12.66
C SER A 16 34.64 0.93 12.22
N SER A 17 35.52 0.62 11.26
CA SER A 17 36.51 1.56 10.71
C SER A 17 35.95 2.49 9.62
N GLY A 18 34.65 2.39 9.31
CA GLY A 18 33.95 3.30 8.39
C GLY A 18 33.77 2.77 6.95
N SER A 19 34.10 1.50 6.69
CA SER A 19 33.82 0.86 5.40
C SER A 19 32.47 0.15 5.40
N SER A 20 31.41 0.91 5.08
CA SER A 20 30.00 0.46 5.07
C SER A 20 29.70 -0.71 4.15
N GLN A 21 30.60 -1.03 3.20
CA GLN A 21 30.48 -2.19 2.31
C GLN A 21 30.63 -3.54 3.03
N PHE A 22 31.19 -3.55 4.24
CA PHE A 22 31.40 -4.75 5.05
C PHE A 22 30.41 -4.87 6.20
N CYS A 23 29.49 -3.91 6.35
CA CYS A 23 28.44 -4.02 7.34
C CYS A 23 27.35 -4.98 6.83
N PRO A 24 26.72 -5.77 7.72
CA PRO A 24 25.59 -6.58 7.32
C PRO A 24 24.49 -5.68 6.74
N PRO A 25 23.81 -6.11 5.66
CA PRO A 25 22.70 -5.36 5.13
C PRO A 25 21.61 -5.21 6.20
N PRO A 26 20.88 -4.08 6.22
CA PRO A 26 19.73 -3.94 7.11
C PRO A 26 18.73 -5.06 6.84
N PRO A 27 17.99 -5.52 7.87
CA PRO A 27 16.92 -6.47 7.67
C PRO A 27 15.91 -5.90 6.66
N PRO A 28 15.30 -6.74 5.81
CA PRO A 28 14.25 -6.29 4.92
C PRO A 28 13.12 -5.64 5.74
N PRO A 29 12.43 -4.63 5.18
CA PRO A 29 11.28 -4.05 5.86
C PRO A 29 10.22 -5.14 6.14
N PRO A 30 9.47 -5.03 7.25
CA PRO A 30 8.40 -5.97 7.53
C PRO A 30 7.38 -5.96 6.38
N PRO A 31 6.76 -7.11 6.07
CA PRO A 31 5.67 -7.14 5.09
C PRO A 31 4.53 -6.23 5.56
N PRO A 32 3.82 -5.57 4.63
CA PRO A 32 2.64 -4.78 5.00
C PRO A 32 1.63 -5.68 5.72
N PRO A 33 0.86 -5.13 6.68
CA PRO A 33 -0.18 -5.89 7.37
C PRO A 33 -1.14 -6.51 6.34
N PRO A 34 -1.72 -7.70 6.60
CA PRO A 34 -2.75 -8.25 5.75
C PRO A 34 -3.87 -7.22 5.66
N GLY A 35 -4.05 -6.67 4.46
CA GLY A 35 -5.01 -5.62 4.22
C GLY A 35 -6.39 -6.13 4.61
N SER A 36 -7.09 -5.37 5.45
CA SER A 36 -8.54 -5.29 5.28
C SER A 36 -8.76 -5.06 3.80
N ASP A 37 -9.67 -5.78 3.15
CA ASP A 37 -10.00 -5.62 1.72
C ASP A 37 -10.57 -4.23 1.39
N CYS A 38 -10.30 -3.22 2.22
CA CYS A 38 -10.67 -1.83 2.12
C CYS A 38 -9.53 -1.02 1.53
N HIS A 39 -9.80 -0.32 0.46
CA HIS A 39 -8.87 0.63 -0.10
C HIS A 39 -8.72 1.83 0.85
N SER A 40 -7.49 2.07 1.34
CA SER A 40 -7.22 3.08 2.38
C SER A 40 -7.44 4.52 1.91
N SER A 41 -7.53 4.75 0.60
CA SER A 41 -7.83 6.08 0.05
C SER A 41 -9.32 6.41 0.05
N TYR A 42 -10.21 5.50 0.45
CA TYR A 42 -11.66 5.74 0.47
C TYR A 42 -12.28 5.48 1.84
N ASP A 43 -13.22 6.35 2.23
CA ASP A 43 -13.99 6.25 3.47
C ASP A 43 -15.49 6.53 3.20
N PRO A 44 -16.42 5.61 3.53
CA PRO A 44 -16.24 4.34 4.24
C PRO A 44 -15.50 3.28 3.40
N CYS A 45 -15.10 2.17 4.04
CA CYS A 45 -14.36 1.06 3.41
C CYS A 45 -14.91 0.67 2.03
N VAL A 46 -14.13 0.94 0.99
CA VAL A 46 -14.42 0.50 -0.38
C VAL A 46 -13.65 -0.79 -0.66
N PRO A 47 -14.30 -1.86 -1.14
CA PRO A 47 -13.63 -3.11 -1.44
C PRO A 47 -12.55 -2.95 -2.52
N ILE A 48 -11.40 -3.61 -2.34
CA ILE A 48 -10.32 -3.62 -3.32
C ILE A 48 -10.67 -4.58 -4.46
N THR A 49 -11.19 -4.05 -5.56
CA THR A 49 -11.55 -4.80 -6.78
C THR A 49 -11.00 -4.11 -8.03
N SER A 50 -11.20 -4.71 -9.22
CA SER A 50 -10.74 -4.12 -10.48
C SER A 50 -11.47 -2.84 -10.87
N ASP A 51 -12.72 -2.70 -10.43
CA ASP A 51 -13.61 -1.59 -10.77
C ASP A 51 -14.71 -1.48 -9.71
N VAL A 52 -14.91 -0.28 -9.18
CA VAL A 52 -15.98 0.06 -8.25
C VAL A 52 -16.76 1.18 -8.88
N ASP A 53 -18.08 1.03 -8.95
CA ASP A 53 -18.96 2.03 -9.54
C ASP A 53 -19.90 2.67 -8.52
N CYS A 54 -20.46 3.82 -8.86
CA CYS A 54 -21.42 4.49 -8.01
C CYS A 54 -22.81 3.84 -8.06
N GLU A 55 -23.39 3.58 -6.89
CA GLU A 55 -24.74 3.06 -6.74
C GLU A 55 -25.75 4.05 -7.33
N GLY A 56 -26.51 3.60 -8.35
CA GLY A 56 -27.46 4.44 -9.09
C GLY A 56 -26.87 5.15 -10.33
N GLY A 57 -25.59 4.96 -10.62
CA GLY A 57 -24.93 5.42 -11.85
C GLY A 57 -25.00 4.42 -13.02
N GLY A 58 -24.43 4.81 -14.17
CA GLY A 58 -24.34 3.99 -15.40
C GLY A 58 -23.12 3.07 -15.46
N GLY A 59 -22.60 2.67 -14.30
CA GLY A 59 -21.41 1.85 -14.16
C GLY A 59 -21.60 0.39 -14.62
N ASN A 60 -20.53 -0.24 -15.13
CA ASN A 60 -20.52 -1.64 -15.59
C ASN A 60 -19.77 -2.59 -14.64
N GLY A 61 -19.32 -2.06 -13.52
CA GLY A 61 -18.48 -2.68 -12.53
C GLY A 61 -19.22 -3.77 -11.76
N PRO A 62 -18.49 -4.77 -11.24
CA PRO A 62 -19.06 -5.88 -10.48
C PRO A 62 -19.53 -5.46 -9.09
N VAL A 63 -19.10 -4.30 -8.60
CA VAL A 63 -19.37 -3.79 -7.26
C VAL A 63 -19.81 -2.34 -7.34
N TYR A 64 -20.88 -2.02 -6.62
CA TYR A 64 -21.39 -0.67 -6.47
C TYR A 64 -21.14 -0.15 -5.05
N THR A 65 -20.80 1.13 -4.92
CA THR A 65 -20.63 1.83 -3.65
C THR A 65 -21.52 3.06 -3.59
N GLY A 66 -21.95 3.42 -2.38
CA GLY A 66 -22.66 4.67 -2.12
C GLY A 66 -21.71 5.88 -2.12
N PRO A 67 -22.13 7.04 -1.57
CA PRO A 67 -21.25 8.20 -1.43
C PRO A 67 -20.01 7.84 -0.61
N VAL A 68 -18.83 8.10 -1.18
CA VAL A 68 -17.53 7.79 -0.58
C VAL A 68 -16.66 9.05 -0.56
N ARG A 69 -15.74 9.10 0.39
CA ARG A 69 -14.81 10.20 0.56
C ARG A 69 -13.43 9.75 0.12
N VAL A 70 -12.86 10.45 -0.86
CA VAL A 70 -11.54 10.18 -1.39
C VAL A 70 -10.51 10.95 -0.56
N ILE A 71 -9.78 10.22 0.28
CA ILE A 71 -8.75 10.75 1.19
C ILE A 71 -7.37 10.73 0.51
N GLY A 72 -7.17 9.80 -0.42
CA GLY A 72 -5.89 9.55 -1.09
C GLY A 72 -6.01 9.63 -2.62
N PRO A 73 -5.14 8.94 -3.37
CA PRO A 73 -5.27 8.85 -4.83
C PRO A 73 -6.58 8.14 -5.22
N ASP A 74 -7.28 8.71 -6.21
CA ASP A 74 -8.49 8.13 -6.79
C ASP A 74 -8.11 7.04 -7.81
N GLU A 75 -7.94 5.82 -7.32
CA GLU A 75 -7.55 4.65 -8.14
C GLU A 75 -8.74 4.08 -8.94
N TYR A 76 -9.95 4.25 -8.43
CA TYR A 76 -11.20 3.77 -9.04
C TYR A 76 -11.92 4.83 -9.89
N GLY A 77 -11.44 6.07 -9.95
CA GLY A 77 -12.08 7.12 -10.75
C GLY A 77 -13.45 7.57 -10.21
N LEU A 78 -13.70 7.38 -8.91
CA LEU A 78 -14.99 7.70 -8.28
C LEU A 78 -15.20 9.21 -8.11
N ASP A 79 -14.10 9.98 -8.03
CA ASP A 79 -14.07 11.43 -7.86
C ASP A 79 -13.48 12.08 -9.12
N SER A 80 -14.29 12.09 -10.18
CA SER A 80 -13.88 12.63 -11.48
C SER A 80 -13.58 14.13 -11.47
N ASP A 81 -14.15 14.89 -10.52
CA ASP A 81 -13.91 16.32 -10.37
C ASP A 81 -12.81 16.69 -9.36
N GLY A 82 -12.31 15.72 -8.59
CA GLY A 82 -11.17 15.88 -7.69
C GLY A 82 -11.48 16.70 -6.43
N ASN A 83 -12.75 16.68 -5.98
CA ASN A 83 -13.19 17.44 -4.82
C ASN A 83 -13.03 16.67 -3.49
N GLY A 84 -12.61 15.40 -3.56
CA GLY A 84 -12.45 14.50 -2.42
C GLY A 84 -13.72 13.73 -2.04
N LEU A 85 -14.78 13.79 -2.85
CA LEU A 85 -16.06 13.10 -2.67
C LEU A 85 -16.43 12.36 -3.96
N GLY A 86 -16.42 11.03 -3.89
CA GLY A 86 -16.87 10.16 -4.97
C GLY A 86 -18.33 9.77 -4.80
N CYS A 87 -19.00 9.51 -5.93
CA CYS A 87 -20.40 9.08 -5.94
C CYS A 87 -21.36 10.04 -5.24
N GLU A 88 -21.14 11.34 -5.44
CA GLU A 88 -22.03 12.41 -4.96
C GLU A 88 -23.42 12.25 -5.60
N ALA A 89 -24.45 12.05 -4.77
CA ALA A 89 -25.84 12.06 -5.22
C ALA A 89 -26.26 13.53 -5.50
N SER A 90 -26.06 13.99 -6.73
CA SER A 90 -26.53 15.30 -7.20
C SER A 90 -28.01 15.27 -7.60
#